data_AF-A0A0D2VT11-F1
#
_entry.id   AF-A0A0D2VT11-F1
#
_cell.length_a   1.000
_cell.length_b   1.000
_cell.length_c   1.000
_cell.angle_alpha   90.00
_cell.angle_beta   90.00
_cell.angle_gamma   90.00
#
_symmetry.space_group_name_H-M   'P 1'
#
loop_
_entity.id
_entity.type
_entity.pdbx_description
1 polymer ?
#
loop_
_entity_poly.entity_id
_entity_poly.type
_entity_poly.pdbx_seq_one_letter_code
_entity_poly.pdbx_strand_id
1 'polypeptide(L)'
;MLNAQKLYYSLAIGSLAENRIGYVEETVLRHSIHPTLELYIVNQRRSGSVRCQEVRVVVLGDPSVGKTSLVRGIADGYVRQAFSNIFSIANSTDGIDISTVVLREKDESMILIVWDFAGQEVYLVSHQFFLRERTVYLVLFDVREDLSLNSRLAFWLRSLHACVPNADIILVGTHIDHPSYTSERQQAQRQNLANLLSTLKESSVSFNVRSTVYINARNSTGAPSMPDLKTALFQAGQKMPFYNQPLDSRYLELRDSLRKRADQLVAQNKPPLCRWHEVVELGQSHDLTEQAIDAFMELLRFQGWVVFHRLANSATPDTSNVPALQPATLLASMNDIVILSPQWFTKTVLTGVITQKPKDRWVKDGIVTRKDLLRNAWKGIDSAICDQFVLLLQRYELLYKIDGDQPGTRFWHSLCHPFVPASLQIRP
;
A
#
# COMPACT_ATOMS: atom_id res chain seq x y z
N MET A 1 17.11 58.91 1.72
CA MET A 1 17.12 58.61 3.17
C MET A 1 15.73 58.13 3.56
N LEU A 2 15.63 56.86 3.99
CA LEU A 2 14.52 56.15 4.67
C LEU A 2 13.14 56.12 3.94
N ASN A 3 12.36 55.04 3.89
CA ASN A 3 12.46 53.69 4.44
C ASN A 3 11.42 52.81 3.72
N ALA A 4 11.80 51.58 3.37
CA ALA A 4 10.88 50.52 3.04
C ALA A 4 10.27 49.96 4.34
N GLN A 5 8.94 49.95 4.47
CA GLN A 5 8.25 49.19 5.49
C GLN A 5 7.23 48.24 4.85
N LYS A 6 7.56 46.95 4.93
CA LYS A 6 6.71 45.80 4.67
C LYS A 6 5.44 45.90 5.53
N LEU A 7 4.28 45.97 4.89
CA LEU A 7 3.01 45.67 5.54
C LEU A 7 2.81 44.15 5.50
N TYR A 8 2.97 43.54 6.69
CA TYR A 8 2.52 42.19 6.98
C TYR A 8 0.98 42.15 6.91
N TYR A 9 0.42 41.42 5.94
CA TYR A 9 -0.95 40.92 6.08
C TYR A 9 -0.91 39.67 6.93
N SER A 10 -1.43 39.76 8.16
CA SER A 10 -1.74 38.63 9.00
C SER A 10 -2.88 37.83 8.34
N LEU A 11 -2.55 36.71 7.70
CA LEU A 11 -3.53 35.67 7.45
C LEU A 11 -3.84 35.02 8.80
N ALA A 12 -4.99 35.37 9.36
CA ALA A 12 -5.59 34.66 10.47
C ALA A 12 -5.69 33.18 10.07
N ILE A 13 -4.91 32.33 10.74
CA ILE A 13 -5.00 30.88 10.62
C ILE A 13 -6.35 30.51 11.23
N GLY A 14 -7.35 30.31 10.37
CA GLY A 14 -8.64 29.77 10.77
C GLY A 14 -8.44 28.37 11.35
N SER A 15 -8.84 28.18 12.60
CA SER A 15 -8.92 26.87 13.23
C SER A 15 -9.89 25.99 12.41
N LEU A 16 -9.37 24.93 11.80
CA LEU A 16 -10.17 23.92 11.10
C LEU A 16 -10.82 22.91 12.07
N ALA A 17 -10.67 23.09 13.39
CA ALA A 17 -11.23 22.19 14.40
C ALA A 17 -12.78 22.16 14.38
N GLU A 18 -13.43 23.17 13.78
CA GLU A 18 -14.89 23.26 13.66
C GLU A 18 -15.42 23.05 12.24
N ASN A 19 -14.54 22.81 11.25
CA ASN A 19 -14.97 22.59 9.86
C ASN A 19 -15.31 21.12 9.61
N ARG A 20 -16.62 20.83 9.55
CA ARG A 20 -17.23 19.55 9.19
C ARG A 20 -17.11 19.28 7.68
N ILE A 21 -15.90 19.02 7.19
CA ILE A 21 -15.69 18.59 5.80
C ILE A 21 -15.80 17.07 5.75
N GLY A 22 -16.85 16.59 5.10
CA GLY A 22 -17.05 15.17 4.79
C GLY A 22 -15.92 14.61 3.92
N TYR A 23 -15.63 13.33 4.09
CA TYR A 23 -14.59 12.55 3.43
C TYR A 23 -14.38 12.94 1.96
N VAL A 24 -13.27 13.62 1.68
CA VAL A 24 -12.80 13.95 0.33
C VAL A 24 -11.82 12.86 -0.09
N GLU A 25 -11.97 12.32 -1.31
CA GLU A 25 -11.04 11.35 -1.89
C GLU A 25 -9.58 11.80 -1.73
N GLU A 26 -8.72 10.84 -1.38
CA GLU A 26 -7.26 11.00 -1.21
C GLU A 26 -6.57 11.55 -2.50
N THR A 27 -7.24 11.52 -3.66
CA THR A 27 -6.82 12.18 -4.90
C THR A 27 -6.86 13.71 -4.83
N VAL A 28 -7.75 14.30 -4.02
CA VAL A 28 -7.91 15.77 -3.89
C VAL A 28 -7.08 16.34 -2.73
N LEU A 29 -6.65 15.51 -1.77
CA LEU A 29 -5.85 15.93 -0.61
C LEU A 29 -4.33 15.77 -0.80
N ARG A 30 -3.82 15.83 -2.03
CA ARG A 30 -2.36 15.82 -2.30
C ARG A 30 -1.60 17.03 -1.73
N HIS A 31 -2.28 18.01 -1.12
CA HIS A 31 -1.69 19.31 -0.74
C HIS A 31 -2.11 19.89 0.62
N SER A 32 -2.61 19.13 1.60
CA SER A 32 -2.96 19.74 2.89
C SER A 32 -2.71 18.86 4.11
N ILE A 33 -1.84 19.39 4.97
CA ILE A 33 -1.71 19.23 6.43
C ILE A 33 -2.44 18.01 7.00
N HIS A 34 -1.63 17.05 7.47
CA HIS A 34 -2.04 15.89 8.25
C HIS A 34 -3.28 16.18 9.12
N PRO A 35 -4.47 15.68 8.74
CA PRO A 35 -5.49 15.50 9.75
C PRO A 35 -4.90 14.46 10.70
N THR A 36 -4.51 14.91 11.89
CA THR A 36 -4.30 14.04 13.03
C THR A 36 -5.57 13.21 13.13
N LEU A 37 -5.57 11.97 12.62
CA LEU A 37 -6.40 10.93 13.20
C LEU A 37 -5.83 10.75 14.60
N GLU A 38 -6.18 11.67 15.51
CA GLU A 38 -6.49 11.28 16.88
C GLU A 38 -7.61 10.27 16.70
N LEU A 39 -7.22 8.99 16.59
CA LEU A 39 -8.12 7.88 16.80
C LEU A 39 -8.58 8.04 18.26
N TYR A 40 -9.55 8.94 18.48
CA TYR A 40 -10.39 8.93 19.66
C TYR A 40 -11.16 7.63 19.57
N ILE A 41 -10.52 6.55 19.99
CA ILE A 41 -11.19 5.32 20.36
C ILE A 41 -11.91 5.70 21.66
N VAL A 42 -13.07 6.34 21.48
CA VAL A 42 -13.88 6.88 22.56
C VAL A 42 -14.16 5.73 23.51
N ASN A 43 -13.77 5.94 24.77
CA ASN A 43 -14.04 5.12 25.94
C ASN A 43 -15.43 4.45 25.88
N GLN A 44 -15.51 3.24 25.35
CA GLN A 44 -16.65 2.35 25.56
C GLN A 44 -16.24 1.27 26.56
N ARG A 45 -16.40 1.66 27.84
CA ARG A 45 -16.53 0.83 29.06
C ARG A 45 -15.80 -0.53 29.06
N ARG A 46 -14.62 -0.56 29.71
CA ARG A 46 -13.98 -1.68 30.43
C ARG A 46 -14.06 -3.09 29.78
N SER A 47 -13.70 -3.20 28.50
CA SER A 47 -13.08 -4.42 27.98
C SER A 47 -11.56 -4.30 28.07
N GLY A 48 -10.82 -5.42 27.96
CA GLY A 48 -9.36 -5.42 28.01
C GLY A 48 -8.76 -4.40 27.02
N SER A 49 -7.63 -3.78 27.37
CA SER A 49 -6.89 -2.92 26.46
C SER A 49 -5.66 -3.64 25.95
N VAL A 50 -5.42 -3.54 24.64
CA VAL A 50 -4.25 -4.11 23.96
C VAL A 50 -3.42 -2.99 23.34
N ARG A 51 -2.13 -3.23 23.11
CA ARG A 51 -1.24 -2.24 22.48
C ARG A 51 -1.19 -2.48 20.97
N CYS A 52 -1.33 -1.42 20.18
CA CYS A 52 -1.13 -1.51 18.75
C CYS A 52 0.37 -1.66 18.41
N GLN A 53 0.81 -2.89 18.13
CA GLN A 53 2.22 -3.20 17.84
C GLN A 53 2.46 -3.61 16.38
N GLU A 54 1.45 -3.45 15.52
CA GLU A 54 1.50 -3.85 14.11
C GLU A 54 1.85 -2.65 13.23
N VAL A 55 2.95 -2.75 12.49
CA VAL A 55 3.48 -1.69 11.62
C VAL A 55 3.55 -2.20 10.18
N ARG A 56 3.01 -1.43 9.25
CA ARG A 56 3.12 -1.72 7.81
C ARG A 56 4.50 -1.31 7.30
N VAL A 57 5.14 -2.22 6.57
CA VAL A 57 6.43 -1.98 5.91
C VAL A 57 6.27 -2.27 4.42
N VAL A 58 6.70 -1.36 3.56
CA VAL A 58 6.70 -1.56 2.10
C VAL A 58 8.12 -1.57 1.58
N VAL A 59 8.47 -2.58 0.79
CA VAL A 59 9.81 -2.77 0.23
C VAL A 59 9.81 -2.41 -1.26
N LEU A 60 10.57 -1.38 -1.63
CA LEU A 60 10.68 -0.83 -2.97
C LEU A 60 12.11 -0.93 -3.51
N GLY A 61 12.24 -0.86 -4.82
CA GLY A 61 13.53 -0.92 -5.52
C GLY A 61 13.48 -1.81 -6.74
N ASP A 62 14.54 -1.78 -7.54
CA ASP A 62 14.60 -2.44 -8.84
C ASP A 62 14.50 -3.97 -8.77
N PRO A 63 14.20 -4.64 -9.90
CA PRO A 63 14.23 -6.10 -9.98
C PRO A 63 15.62 -6.60 -9.54
N SER A 64 15.66 -7.75 -8.86
CA SER A 64 16.91 -8.41 -8.46
C SER A 64 17.83 -7.65 -7.49
N VAL A 65 17.43 -6.47 -6.98
CA VAL A 65 18.21 -5.70 -5.98
C VAL A 65 18.33 -6.38 -4.61
N GLY A 66 17.54 -7.43 -4.36
CA GLY A 66 17.60 -8.22 -3.12
C GLY A 66 16.44 -8.03 -2.14
N LYS A 67 15.31 -7.43 -2.55
CA LYS A 67 14.12 -7.19 -1.70
C LYS A 67 13.62 -8.44 -0.98
N THR A 68 13.27 -9.49 -1.72
CA THR A 68 12.77 -10.74 -1.15
C THR A 68 13.79 -11.43 -0.25
N SER A 69 15.09 -11.36 -0.59
CA SER A 69 16.16 -11.90 0.26
C SER A 69 16.32 -11.12 1.56
N LEU A 70 16.14 -9.80 1.51
CA LEU A 70 16.15 -8.93 2.69
C LEU A 70 14.99 -9.26 3.63
N VAL A 71 13.77 -9.35 3.09
CA VAL A 71 12.56 -9.70 3.87
C VAL A 71 12.74 -11.05 4.58
N ARG A 72 13.29 -12.05 3.89
CA ARG A 72 13.62 -13.35 4.50
C ARG A 72 14.67 -13.24 5.61
N GLY A 73 15.62 -12.31 5.50
CA GLY A 73 16.67 -12.11 6.50
C GLY A 73 16.21 -11.39 7.76
N ILE A 74 15.22 -10.50 7.64
CA ILE A 74 14.65 -9.76 8.78
C ILE A 74 13.86 -10.72 9.71
N ALA A 75 13.32 -11.82 9.18
CA ALA A 75 12.47 -12.73 9.93
C ALA A 75 13.23 -13.59 10.97
N ASP A 76 13.07 -13.28 12.26
CA ASP A 76 13.53 -14.11 13.39
C ASP A 76 12.57 -15.28 13.66
N GLY A 77 12.50 -16.17 12.66
CA GLY A 77 11.52 -17.24 12.58
C GLY A 77 10.40 -16.89 11.60
N TYR A 78 10.15 -17.79 10.66
CA TYR A 78 9.11 -17.59 9.64
C TYR A 78 7.75 -17.89 10.28
N VAL A 79 7.00 -16.87 10.73
CA VAL A 79 5.57 -17.05 11.02
C VAL A 79 4.81 -17.01 9.70
N ARG A 80 4.75 -18.17 9.03
CA ARG A 80 4.02 -18.34 7.77
C ARG A 80 2.55 -18.53 8.09
N GLN A 81 1.86 -17.49 8.51
CA GLN A 81 0.42 -17.56 8.77
C GLN A 81 -0.15 -16.16 8.93
N ALA A 82 -0.30 -15.44 7.83
CA ALA A 82 -1.31 -14.38 7.74
C ALA A 82 -2.14 -14.55 6.47
N PHE A 83 -1.51 -14.69 5.29
CA PHE A 83 -2.24 -14.80 4.02
C PHE A 83 -1.49 -15.51 2.88
N SER A 84 -0.96 -16.74 3.06
CA SER A 84 -0.83 -17.72 1.95
C SER A 84 -0.04 -18.98 2.31
N ASN A 85 -0.60 -20.12 1.87
CA ASN A 85 0.19 -21.18 1.25
C ASN A 85 0.61 -20.70 -0.14
N ILE A 86 1.91 -20.58 -0.39
CA ILE A 86 2.63 -20.88 -1.65
C ILE A 86 4.09 -20.46 -1.42
N PHE A 87 4.94 -21.45 -1.18
CA PHE A 87 6.37 -21.32 -1.43
C PHE A 87 6.55 -21.35 -2.94
N SER A 88 7.14 -20.31 -3.53
CA SER A 88 7.87 -20.49 -4.79
C SER A 88 9.26 -19.86 -4.67
N ILE A 89 10.23 -20.72 -4.96
CA ILE A 89 11.67 -20.51 -4.98
C ILE A 89 12.05 -19.61 -6.18
N ALA A 90 13.07 -18.77 -5.96
CA ALA A 90 14.01 -18.17 -6.94
C ALA A 90 13.52 -17.54 -8.27
N ASN A 91 12.25 -17.14 -8.42
CA ASN A 91 11.82 -16.30 -9.55
C ASN A 91 11.60 -14.85 -9.11
N SER A 92 11.67 -13.89 -10.05
CA SER A 92 11.31 -12.48 -9.79
C SER A 92 9.89 -12.41 -9.19
N THR A 93 9.72 -11.64 -8.10
CA THR A 93 8.40 -11.40 -7.49
C THR A 93 7.43 -10.88 -8.54
N ASP A 94 6.29 -11.56 -8.66
CA ASP A 94 5.18 -11.23 -9.55
C ASP A 94 4.10 -10.51 -8.73
N GLY A 95 3.86 -9.23 -9.03
CA GLY A 95 2.95 -8.37 -8.29
C GLY A 95 3.47 -7.96 -6.92
N ILE A 96 2.75 -8.31 -5.85
CA ILE A 96 3.08 -7.97 -4.46
C ILE A 96 3.00 -9.23 -3.61
N ASP A 97 4.00 -9.45 -2.75
CA ASP A 97 3.99 -10.50 -1.74
C ASP A 97 3.86 -9.91 -0.33
N ILE A 98 2.84 -10.36 0.41
CA ILE A 98 2.54 -9.85 1.75
C ILE A 98 2.86 -10.92 2.79
N SER A 99 3.62 -10.54 3.82
CA SER A 99 4.04 -11.41 4.90
C SER A 99 3.99 -10.72 6.25
N THR A 100 3.91 -11.52 7.32
CA THR A 100 3.97 -11.03 8.69
C THR A 100 5.28 -11.47 9.31
N VAL A 101 6.03 -10.52 9.86
CA VAL A 101 7.33 -10.77 10.50
C VAL A 101 7.30 -10.25 11.92
N VAL A 102 7.69 -11.08 12.88
CA VAL A 102 7.86 -10.64 14.27
C VAL A 102 9.31 -10.18 14.45
N LEU A 103 9.48 -8.89 14.69
CA LEU A 103 10.76 -8.28 15.00
C LEU A 103 10.91 -8.21 16.52
N ARG A 104 12.00 -8.76 17.04
CA ARG A 104 12.33 -8.69 18.47
C ARG A 104 13.55 -7.82 18.68
N GLU A 105 13.42 -6.81 19.53
CA GLU A 105 14.53 -5.97 19.95
C GLU A 105 14.52 -5.87 21.48
N LYS A 106 15.56 -6.42 22.13
CA LYS A 106 15.64 -6.57 23.60
C LYS A 106 14.42 -7.33 24.14
N ASP A 107 13.68 -6.74 25.07
CA ASP A 107 12.48 -7.31 25.70
C ASP A 107 11.17 -6.90 25.02
N GLU A 108 11.24 -6.17 23.90
CA GLU A 108 10.06 -5.74 23.14
C GLU A 108 9.93 -6.50 21.82
N SER A 109 8.68 -6.64 21.35
CA SER A 109 8.37 -7.21 20.04
C SER A 109 7.45 -6.29 19.24
N MET A 110 7.69 -6.23 17.94
CA MET A 110 6.88 -5.52 16.96
C MET A 110 6.46 -6.48 15.85
N ILE A 111 5.23 -6.36 15.39
CA ILE A 111 4.72 -7.14 14.26
C ILE A 111 4.82 -6.27 13.01
N LEU A 112 5.55 -6.73 12.01
CA LEU A 112 5.67 -6.07 10.72
C LEU A 112 4.73 -6.74 9.72
N ILE A 113 3.86 -5.95 9.08
CA ILE A 113 3.11 -6.36 7.90
C ILE A 113 3.89 -5.91 6.67
N VAL A 114 4.72 -6.80 6.16
CA VAL A 114 5.69 -6.51 5.10
C VAL A 114 5.07 -6.76 3.74
N TRP A 115 5.07 -5.74 2.89
CA TRP A 115 4.67 -5.82 1.49
C TRP A 115 5.93 -5.73 0.61
N ASP A 116 6.34 -6.85 0.02
CA ASP A 116 7.43 -6.96 -0.95
C ASP A 116 6.88 -6.72 -2.37
N PHE A 117 7.16 -5.53 -2.93
CA PHE A 117 6.65 -5.15 -4.24
C PHE A 117 7.57 -5.71 -5.33
N ALA A 118 7.02 -6.08 -6.48
CA ALA A 118 7.82 -6.37 -7.66
C ALA A 118 8.65 -5.13 -8.06
N GLY A 119 9.86 -5.33 -8.58
CA GLY A 119 10.66 -4.21 -9.08
C GLY A 119 10.35 -3.81 -10.52
N GLN A 120 9.49 -4.56 -11.22
CA GLN A 120 9.29 -4.39 -12.65
C GLN A 120 8.38 -3.17 -12.91
N GLU A 121 8.73 -2.38 -13.91
CA GLU A 121 8.01 -1.14 -14.25
C GLU A 121 6.54 -1.37 -14.62
N VAL A 122 6.21 -2.56 -15.13
CA VAL A 122 4.84 -2.95 -15.47
C VAL A 122 3.87 -2.85 -14.29
N TYR A 123 4.37 -2.99 -13.06
CA TYR A 123 3.54 -2.87 -11.85
C TYR A 123 3.55 -1.47 -11.25
N LEU A 124 4.34 -0.53 -11.75
CA LEU A 124 4.52 0.79 -11.12
C LEU A 124 3.18 1.53 -10.93
N VAL A 125 2.33 1.56 -11.95
CA VAL A 125 1.01 2.20 -11.87
C VAL A 125 0.18 1.54 -10.77
N SER A 126 0.15 0.21 -10.74
CA SER A 126 -0.61 -0.54 -9.73
C SER A 126 -0.07 -0.42 -8.31
N HIS A 127 1.24 -0.22 -8.16
CA HIS A 127 1.88 -0.03 -6.87
C HIS A 127 1.41 1.25 -6.19
N GLN A 128 1.17 2.33 -6.95
CA GLN A 128 0.75 3.62 -6.41
C GLN A 128 -0.52 3.51 -5.56
N PHE A 129 -1.46 2.60 -5.88
CA PHE A 129 -2.69 2.37 -5.08
C PHE A 129 -2.44 1.81 -3.69
N PHE A 130 -1.25 1.27 -3.45
CA PHE A 130 -0.89 0.65 -2.18
C PHE A 130 0.12 1.47 -1.38
N LEU A 131 0.71 2.51 -1.99
CA LEU A 131 1.56 3.46 -1.29
C LEU A 131 0.66 4.45 -0.54
N ARG A 132 0.83 4.56 0.78
CA ARG A 132 0.04 5.42 1.65
C ARG A 132 0.89 5.95 2.79
N GLU A 133 0.38 6.95 3.49
CA GLU A 133 0.97 7.41 4.76
C GLU A 133 1.01 6.27 5.82
N ARG A 134 1.57 6.56 7.00
CA ARG A 134 1.56 5.64 8.15
C ARG A 134 2.24 4.29 7.87
N THR A 135 3.24 4.31 6.98
CA THR A 135 3.96 3.14 6.47
C THR A 135 5.46 3.43 6.53
N VAL A 136 6.25 2.45 6.97
CA VAL A 136 7.72 2.53 6.86
C VAL A 136 8.12 1.99 5.49
N TYR A 137 8.92 2.74 4.75
CA TYR A 137 9.40 2.35 3.41
C TYR A 137 10.85 1.92 3.46
N LEU A 138 11.13 0.69 3.02
CA LEU A 138 12.49 0.25 2.71
C LEU A 138 12.74 0.48 1.22
N VAL A 139 13.63 1.41 0.87
CA VAL A 139 13.99 1.68 -0.52
C VAL A 139 15.39 1.11 -0.79
N LEU A 140 15.44 0.01 -1.52
CA LEU A 140 16.67 -0.72 -1.81
C LEU A 140 17.31 -0.22 -3.10
N PHE A 141 18.63 -0.14 -3.08
CA PHE A 141 19.46 0.13 -4.25
C PHE A 141 20.70 -0.76 -4.24
N ASP A 142 21.21 -1.07 -5.43
CA ASP A 142 22.45 -1.82 -5.59
C ASP A 142 23.63 -0.86 -5.54
N VAL A 143 24.59 -1.08 -4.63
CA VAL A 143 25.76 -0.20 -4.46
C VAL A 143 26.72 -0.21 -5.66
N ARG A 144 26.52 -1.13 -6.60
CA ARG A 144 27.26 -1.22 -7.85
C ARG A 144 26.69 -0.32 -8.94
N GLU A 145 25.47 0.18 -8.76
CA GLU A 145 24.83 1.06 -9.72
C GLU A 145 25.20 2.54 -9.46
N ASP A 146 24.89 3.38 -10.45
CA ASP A 146 25.03 4.82 -10.33
C ASP A 146 23.96 5.43 -9.39
N LEU A 147 24.32 6.52 -8.70
CA LEU A 147 23.45 7.27 -7.79
C LEU A 147 23.26 8.73 -8.24
N SER A 148 23.16 8.99 -9.54
CA SER A 148 22.79 10.31 -10.07
C SER A 148 21.28 10.58 -10.02
N LEU A 149 20.85 11.77 -10.47
CA LEU A 149 19.43 12.11 -10.64
C LEU A 149 18.69 11.22 -11.63
N ASN A 150 19.41 10.55 -12.54
CA ASN A 150 18.85 9.62 -13.51
C ASN A 150 18.91 8.16 -13.02
N SER A 151 19.44 7.94 -11.81
CA SER A 151 19.52 6.62 -11.21
C SER A 151 18.14 6.02 -10.93
N ARG A 152 18.13 4.70 -10.84
CA ARG A 152 16.95 3.92 -10.45
C ARG A 152 16.50 4.25 -9.03
N LEU A 153 17.43 4.51 -8.11
CA LEU A 153 17.09 5.00 -6.76
C LEU A 153 16.32 6.33 -6.83
N ALA A 154 16.80 7.29 -7.62
CA ALA A 154 16.13 8.58 -7.79
C ALA A 154 14.72 8.42 -8.38
N PHE A 155 14.53 7.50 -9.32
CA PHE A 155 13.22 7.14 -9.87
C PHE A 155 12.27 6.61 -8.79
N TRP A 156 12.71 5.65 -7.97
CA TRP A 156 11.88 5.07 -6.90
C TRP A 156 11.53 6.10 -5.83
N LEU A 157 12.48 6.96 -5.45
CA LEU A 157 12.24 8.05 -4.51
C LEU A 157 11.19 9.02 -5.05
N ARG A 158 11.33 9.52 -6.28
CA ARG A 158 10.33 10.42 -6.88
C ARG A 158 8.95 9.77 -7.00
N SER A 159 8.90 8.50 -7.39
CA SER A 159 7.65 7.73 -7.49
C SER A 159 6.96 7.61 -6.12
N LEU A 160 7.74 7.35 -5.06
CA LEU A 160 7.23 7.33 -3.69
C LEU A 160 6.75 8.71 -3.26
N HIS A 161 7.52 9.78 -3.50
CA HIS A 161 7.14 11.14 -3.13
C HIS A 161 5.86 11.61 -3.80
N ALA A 162 5.66 11.25 -5.07
CA ALA A 162 4.44 11.60 -5.81
C ALA A 162 3.17 10.99 -5.18
N CYS A 163 3.31 9.89 -4.44
CA CYS A 163 2.21 9.23 -3.74
C CYS A 163 2.16 9.62 -2.25
N VAL A 164 3.32 9.75 -1.61
CA VAL A 164 3.48 9.96 -0.17
C VAL A 164 4.63 10.97 0.05
N PRO A 165 4.34 12.29 0.02
CA PRO A 165 5.38 13.31 0.14
C PRO A 165 6.18 13.22 1.45
N ASN A 166 5.54 12.90 2.57
CA ASN A 166 6.18 12.85 3.90
C ASN A 166 6.58 11.43 4.33
N ALA A 167 6.92 10.56 3.38
CA ALA A 167 7.20 9.15 3.67
C ALA A 167 8.38 8.97 4.66
N ASP A 168 8.19 8.04 5.61
CA ASP A 168 9.23 7.53 6.49
C ASP A 168 10.06 6.48 5.76
N ILE A 169 11.30 6.81 5.41
CA ILE A 169 12.13 5.95 4.57
C ILE A 169 13.38 5.45 5.30
N ILE A 170 13.74 4.20 5.06
CA ILE A 170 15.06 3.64 5.37
C ILE A 170 15.67 3.24 4.03
N LEU A 171 16.83 3.81 3.73
CA LEU A 171 17.59 3.50 2.52
C LEU A 171 18.44 2.25 2.78
N VAL A 172 18.41 1.30 1.85
CA VAL A 172 19.14 0.03 2.00
C VAL A 172 20.03 -0.23 0.79
N GLY A 173 21.34 -0.05 0.96
CA GLY A 173 22.34 -0.39 -0.05
C GLY A 173 22.66 -1.88 0.01
N THR A 174 22.42 -2.62 -1.07
CA THR A 174 22.66 -4.07 -1.15
C THR A 174 23.95 -4.41 -1.92
N HIS A 175 24.32 -5.69 -1.96
CA HIS A 175 25.49 -6.20 -2.71
C HIS A 175 26.85 -5.67 -2.24
N ILE A 176 26.97 -5.35 -0.96
CA ILE A 176 28.24 -4.88 -0.38
C ILE A 176 29.36 -5.93 -0.38
N ASP A 177 28.99 -7.20 -0.56
CA ASP A 177 29.89 -8.35 -0.70
C ASP A 177 30.52 -8.45 -2.10
N HIS A 178 30.08 -7.62 -3.04
CA HIS A 178 30.62 -7.66 -4.39
C HIS A 178 32.07 -7.12 -4.43
N PRO A 179 33.02 -7.78 -5.12
CA PRO A 179 34.43 -7.37 -5.15
C PRO A 179 34.67 -5.94 -5.66
N SER A 180 33.76 -5.41 -6.48
CA SER A 180 33.85 -4.04 -6.98
C SER A 180 33.52 -2.98 -5.93
N TYR A 181 32.97 -3.34 -4.77
CA TYR A 181 32.59 -2.42 -3.70
C TYR A 181 33.75 -2.18 -2.72
N THR A 182 34.87 -1.70 -3.28
CA THR A 182 36.10 -1.37 -2.54
C THR A 182 35.88 -0.21 -1.56
N SER A 183 36.83 0.04 -0.66
CA SER A 183 36.78 1.15 0.30
C SER A 183 36.63 2.52 -0.39
N GLU A 184 37.29 2.71 -1.54
CA GLU A 184 37.17 3.94 -2.34
C GLU A 184 35.75 4.08 -2.90
N ARG A 185 35.19 2.98 -3.44
CA ARG A 185 33.81 2.99 -3.94
C ARG A 185 32.80 3.20 -2.83
N GLN A 186 33.03 2.68 -1.63
CA GLN A 186 32.19 2.92 -0.45
C GLN A 186 32.12 4.40 -0.11
N GLN A 187 33.28 5.08 -0.06
CA GLN A 187 33.34 6.52 0.19
C GLN A 187 32.64 7.31 -0.92
N ALA A 188 32.92 6.98 -2.19
CA ALA A 188 32.29 7.61 -3.34
C ALA A 188 30.77 7.44 -3.34
N GLN A 189 30.26 6.24 -3.07
CA GLN A 189 28.82 5.96 -3.04
C GLN A 189 28.10 6.67 -1.89
N ARG A 190 28.74 6.81 -0.71
CA ARG A 190 28.20 7.64 0.38
C ARG A 190 28.08 9.11 -0.04
N GLN A 191 29.10 9.64 -0.72
CA GLN A 191 29.08 11.02 -1.22
C GLN A 191 28.02 11.20 -2.32
N ASN A 192 27.94 10.26 -3.27
CA ASN A 192 26.96 10.30 -4.35
C ASN A 192 25.53 10.25 -3.82
N LEU A 193 25.27 9.39 -2.82
CA LEU A 193 23.98 9.34 -2.15
C LEU A 193 23.64 10.67 -1.46
N ALA A 194 24.58 11.26 -0.74
CA ALA A 194 24.38 12.56 -0.10
C ALA A 194 24.05 13.65 -1.12
N ASN A 195 24.79 13.70 -2.23
CA ASN A 195 24.55 14.64 -3.33
C ASN A 195 23.18 14.42 -4.00
N LEU A 196 22.79 13.16 -4.20
CA LEU A 196 21.47 12.84 -4.75
C LEU A 196 20.35 13.36 -3.83
N LEU A 197 20.44 13.07 -2.53
CA LEU A 197 19.44 13.50 -1.56
C LEU A 197 19.38 15.02 -1.42
N SER A 198 20.52 15.73 -1.47
CA SER A 198 20.53 17.20 -1.46
C SER A 198 19.85 17.76 -2.70
N THR A 199 20.16 17.22 -3.88
CA THR A 199 19.60 17.70 -5.15
C THR A 199 18.09 17.41 -5.25
N LEU A 200 17.63 16.27 -4.73
CA LEU A 200 16.19 15.98 -4.62
C LEU A 200 15.49 16.98 -3.68
N LYS A 201 16.10 17.28 -2.54
CA LYS A 201 15.56 18.25 -1.59
C LYS A 201 15.45 19.66 -2.19
N GLU A 202 16.44 20.09 -2.98
CA GLU A 202 16.40 21.35 -3.73
C GLU A 202 15.25 21.37 -4.75
N SER A 203 14.88 20.21 -5.30
CA SER A 203 13.77 20.03 -6.23
C SER A 203 12.40 19.85 -5.53
N SER A 204 12.28 20.23 -4.25
CA SER A 204 11.07 20.03 -3.42
C SER A 204 10.64 18.57 -3.23
N VAL A 205 11.57 17.61 -3.37
CA VAL A 205 11.36 16.20 -3.06
C VAL A 205 12.06 15.91 -1.74
N SER A 206 11.32 15.93 -0.63
CA SER A 206 11.86 15.71 0.71
C SER A 206 11.27 14.47 1.37
N PHE A 207 12.06 13.74 2.14
CA PHE A 207 11.59 12.57 2.88
C PHE A 207 12.06 12.61 4.33
N ASN A 208 11.36 11.84 5.17
CA ASN A 208 11.82 11.53 6.52
C ASN A 208 12.80 10.34 6.45
N VAL A 209 14.03 10.58 6.01
CA VAL A 209 15.09 9.55 5.98
C VAL A 209 15.48 9.18 7.40
N ARG A 210 15.01 8.01 7.88
CA ARG A 210 15.22 7.54 9.26
C ARG A 210 16.59 6.90 9.44
N SER A 211 17.08 6.18 8.44
CA SER A 211 18.40 5.55 8.46
C SER A 211 18.86 5.20 7.04
N THR A 212 20.17 4.97 6.87
CA THR A 212 20.76 4.36 5.68
C THR A 212 21.61 3.17 6.14
N VAL A 213 21.26 1.97 5.69
CA VAL A 213 21.93 0.72 6.08
C VAL A 213 22.49 0.03 4.85
N TYR A 214 23.68 -0.54 4.97
CA TYR A 214 24.37 -1.24 3.88
C TYR A 214 24.48 -2.73 4.24
N ILE A 215 24.01 -3.63 3.38
CA ILE A 215 23.85 -5.05 3.72
C ILE A 215 24.25 -6.00 2.60
N ASN A 216 24.79 -7.16 2.97
CA ASN A 216 24.88 -8.31 2.09
C ASN A 216 23.53 -9.04 2.10
N ALA A 217 22.73 -8.82 1.05
CA ALA A 217 21.41 -9.42 0.94
C ALA A 217 21.42 -10.94 0.69
N ARG A 218 22.53 -11.54 0.23
CA ARG A 218 22.64 -13.00 0.02
C ARG A 218 22.67 -13.76 1.34
N ASN A 219 23.31 -13.19 2.35
CA ASN A 219 23.44 -13.76 3.69
C ASN A 219 22.69 -12.90 4.73
N SER A 220 21.51 -12.40 4.37
CA SER A 220 20.78 -11.39 5.15
C SER A 220 20.55 -11.80 6.62
N THR A 221 20.22 -13.07 6.91
CA THR A 221 20.01 -13.55 8.30
C THR A 221 21.28 -13.51 9.17
N GLY A 222 22.47 -13.53 8.57
CA GLY A 222 23.77 -13.54 9.27
C GLY A 222 24.67 -12.36 8.93
N ALA A 223 24.15 -11.35 8.22
CA ALA A 223 24.93 -10.18 7.84
C ALA A 223 25.24 -9.34 9.09
N PRO A 224 26.50 -8.86 9.27
CA PRO A 224 26.87 -8.04 10.43
C PRO A 224 26.00 -6.80 10.64
N SER A 225 25.44 -6.25 9.55
CA SER A 225 24.59 -5.06 9.56
C SER A 225 23.08 -5.36 9.63
N MET A 226 22.67 -6.63 9.69
CA MET A 226 21.25 -6.98 9.88
C MET A 226 20.70 -6.50 11.23
N PRO A 227 21.43 -6.58 12.37
CA PRO A 227 21.01 -5.95 13.61
C PRO A 227 20.72 -4.46 13.44
N ASP A 228 21.58 -3.71 12.74
CA ASP A 228 21.38 -2.28 12.51
C ASP A 228 20.10 -1.98 11.72
N LEU A 229 19.79 -2.81 10.72
CA LEU A 229 18.54 -2.68 9.96
C LEU A 229 17.32 -2.98 10.83
N LYS A 230 17.38 -4.02 11.66
CA LYS A 230 16.30 -4.38 12.58
C LYS A 230 16.05 -3.26 13.59
N THR A 231 17.10 -2.72 14.20
CA THR A 231 17.02 -1.56 15.10
C THR A 231 16.43 -0.34 14.39
N ALA A 232 16.88 -0.03 13.16
CA ALA A 232 16.34 1.09 12.39
C ALA A 232 14.84 0.92 12.07
N LEU A 233 14.42 -0.29 11.70
CA LEU A 233 13.01 -0.64 11.47
C LEU A 233 12.19 -0.49 12.75
N PHE A 234 12.68 -1.01 13.88
CA PHE A 234 12.00 -0.91 15.16
C PHE A 234 11.84 0.55 15.60
N GLN A 235 12.90 1.36 15.51
CA GLN A 235 12.85 2.79 15.84
C GLN A 235 11.92 3.58 14.91
N ALA A 236 11.88 3.24 13.61
CA ALA A 236 10.96 3.86 12.67
C ALA A 236 9.51 3.49 12.99
N GLY A 237 9.24 2.21 13.30
CA GLY A 237 7.91 1.74 13.71
C GLY A 237 7.44 2.37 15.03
N GLN A 238 8.32 2.56 16.00
CA GLN A 238 8.02 3.23 17.27
C GLN A 238 7.58 4.69 17.11
N LYS A 239 7.99 5.36 16.02
CA LYS A 239 7.60 6.74 15.71
C LYS A 239 6.24 6.84 15.00
N MET A 240 5.63 5.72 14.62
CA MET A 240 4.31 5.74 14.01
C MET A 240 3.25 6.20 15.01
N PRO A 241 2.30 7.06 14.62
CA PRO A 241 1.39 7.72 15.55
C PRO A 241 0.46 6.76 16.33
N PHE A 242 0.15 5.60 15.74
CA PHE A 242 -0.68 4.57 16.35
C PHE A 242 0.13 3.57 17.19
N TYR A 243 1.46 3.55 17.10
CA TYR A 243 2.26 2.52 17.76
C TYR A 243 2.18 2.62 19.29
N ASN A 244 2.01 1.48 19.95
CA ASN A 244 1.79 1.35 21.39
C ASN A 244 0.60 2.15 21.94
N GLN A 245 -0.27 2.71 21.09
CA GLN A 245 -1.51 3.31 21.57
C GLN A 245 -2.45 2.21 22.12
N PRO A 246 -3.17 2.50 23.22
CA PRO A 246 -4.15 1.57 23.75
C PRO A 246 -5.32 1.44 22.77
N LEU A 247 -5.63 0.21 22.39
CA LEU A 247 -6.80 -0.18 21.62
C LEU A 247 -7.72 -1.02 22.50
N ASP A 248 -9.00 -1.04 22.16
CA ASP A 248 -9.95 -2.02 22.70
C ASP A 248 -9.56 -3.43 22.23
N SER A 249 -9.56 -4.42 23.12
CA SER A 249 -9.20 -5.81 22.77
C SER A 249 -10.07 -6.41 21.67
N ARG A 250 -11.32 -5.94 21.54
CA ARG A 250 -12.27 -6.37 20.50
C ARG A 250 -11.79 -6.04 19.09
N TYR A 251 -10.84 -5.12 18.95
CA TYR A 251 -10.12 -4.90 17.70
C TYR A 251 -9.47 -6.20 17.17
N LEU A 252 -8.77 -6.92 18.05
CA LEU A 252 -8.09 -8.17 17.69
C LEU A 252 -9.13 -9.26 17.37
N GLU A 253 -10.23 -9.31 18.12
CA GLU A 253 -11.32 -10.27 17.90
C GLU A 253 -11.98 -10.07 16.52
N LEU A 254 -12.27 -8.82 16.15
CA LEU A 254 -12.79 -8.47 14.82
C LEU A 254 -11.79 -8.83 13.72
N ARG A 255 -10.53 -8.43 13.87
CA ARG A 255 -9.45 -8.73 12.90
C ARG A 255 -9.32 -10.23 12.68
N ASP A 256 -9.22 -11.01 13.76
CA ASP A 256 -9.01 -12.46 13.70
C ASP A 256 -10.25 -13.15 13.11
N SER A 257 -11.45 -12.61 13.36
CA SER A 257 -12.70 -13.09 12.75
C SER A 257 -12.75 -12.83 11.23
N LEU A 258 -12.39 -11.62 10.79
CA LEU A 258 -12.30 -11.28 9.35
C LEU A 258 -11.29 -12.17 8.64
N ARG A 259 -10.15 -12.45 9.29
CA ARG A 259 -9.13 -13.34 8.78
C ARG A 259 -9.63 -14.79 8.68
N LYS A 260 -10.24 -15.32 9.73
CA LYS A 260 -10.84 -16.66 9.72
C LYS A 260 -11.89 -16.79 8.62
N ARG A 261 -12.67 -15.74 8.39
CA ARG A 261 -13.64 -15.67 7.28
C ARG A 261 -12.95 -15.73 5.91
N ALA A 262 -11.86 -14.99 5.73
CA ALA A 262 -11.05 -15.05 4.50
C ALA A 262 -10.52 -16.47 4.26
N ASP A 263 -9.93 -17.10 5.27
CA ASP A 263 -9.38 -18.46 5.19
C ASP A 263 -10.46 -19.49 4.83
N GLN A 264 -11.66 -19.36 5.39
CA GLN A 264 -12.82 -20.20 5.05
C GLN A 264 -13.26 -20.02 3.60
N LEU A 265 -13.30 -18.78 3.09
CA LEU A 265 -13.66 -18.50 1.70
C LEU A 265 -12.64 -19.10 0.73
N VAL A 266 -11.35 -18.94 1.03
CA VAL A 266 -10.26 -19.56 0.24
C VAL A 266 -10.39 -21.09 0.23
N ALA A 267 -10.62 -21.71 1.40
CA ALA A 267 -10.80 -23.15 1.50
C ALA A 267 -12.02 -23.67 0.70
N GLN A 268 -13.02 -22.82 0.47
CA GLN A 268 -14.20 -23.10 -0.35
C GLN A 268 -14.01 -22.73 -1.84
N ASN A 269 -12.80 -22.36 -2.27
CA ASN A 269 -12.51 -21.82 -3.62
C ASN A 269 -13.37 -20.59 -3.98
N LYS A 270 -13.72 -19.76 -2.98
CA LYS A 270 -14.44 -18.50 -3.17
C LYS A 270 -13.49 -17.31 -3.02
N PRO A 271 -13.78 -16.18 -3.69
CA PRO A 271 -13.06 -14.93 -3.46
C PRO A 271 -13.08 -14.53 -1.97
N PRO A 272 -11.91 -14.26 -1.34
CA PRO A 272 -11.81 -13.80 0.05
C PRO A 272 -12.17 -12.32 0.18
N LEU A 273 -13.44 -12.02 -0.04
CA LEU A 273 -14.05 -10.71 0.10
C LEU A 273 -15.42 -10.84 0.76
N CYS A 274 -15.91 -9.75 1.32
CA CYS A 274 -17.27 -9.66 1.84
C CYS A 274 -17.88 -8.30 1.51
N ARG A 275 -19.17 -8.17 1.74
CA ARG A 275 -19.89 -6.90 1.73
C ARG A 275 -19.65 -6.15 3.03
N TRP A 276 -19.78 -4.82 2.96
CA TRP A 276 -19.70 -3.98 4.15
C TRP A 276 -20.72 -4.38 5.22
N HIS A 277 -21.97 -4.72 4.86
CA HIS A 277 -22.95 -5.17 5.85
C HIS A 277 -22.51 -6.45 6.59
N GLU A 278 -21.83 -7.39 5.93
CA GLU A 278 -21.27 -8.58 6.58
C GLU A 278 -20.17 -8.21 7.59
N VAL A 279 -19.40 -7.15 7.33
CA VAL A 279 -18.41 -6.61 8.29
C VAL A 279 -19.12 -6.00 9.49
N VAL A 280 -20.21 -5.26 9.26
CA VAL A 280 -21.01 -4.66 10.34
C VAL A 280 -21.63 -5.73 11.23
N GLU A 281 -22.26 -6.75 10.64
CA GLU A 281 -22.83 -7.90 11.37
C GLU A 281 -21.75 -8.62 12.20
N LEU A 282 -20.57 -8.84 11.61
CA LEU A 282 -19.46 -9.48 12.32
C LEU A 282 -18.96 -8.61 13.48
N GLY A 283 -18.83 -7.30 13.28
CA GLY A 283 -18.43 -6.37 14.35
C GLY A 283 -19.45 -6.30 15.48
N GLN A 284 -20.75 -6.26 15.15
CA GLN A 284 -21.84 -6.28 16.14
C GLN A 284 -21.87 -7.57 16.95
N SER A 285 -21.45 -8.71 16.38
CA SER A 285 -21.30 -9.97 17.12
C SER A 285 -20.22 -9.93 18.21
N HIS A 286 -19.32 -8.93 18.17
CA HIS A 286 -18.32 -8.63 19.19
C HIS A 286 -18.71 -7.41 20.04
N ASP A 287 -20.00 -7.05 20.08
CA ASP A 287 -20.55 -5.90 20.81
C ASP A 287 -19.95 -4.54 20.37
N LEU A 288 -19.47 -4.43 19.12
CA LEU A 288 -18.95 -3.18 18.58
C LEU A 288 -20.07 -2.31 18.02
N THR A 289 -19.97 -1.00 18.28
CA THR A 289 -20.80 0.00 17.60
C THR A 289 -20.32 0.20 16.16
N GLU A 290 -21.19 0.69 15.26
CA GLU A 290 -20.81 0.98 13.87
C GLU A 290 -19.64 1.97 13.77
N GLN A 291 -19.59 2.98 14.65
CA GLN A 291 -18.46 3.93 14.72
C GLN A 291 -17.14 3.24 15.08
N ALA A 292 -17.17 2.26 16.00
CA ALA A 292 -15.99 1.48 16.35
C ALA A 292 -15.55 0.56 15.20
N ILE A 293 -16.52 -0.04 14.48
CA ILE A 293 -16.27 -0.87 13.31
C ILE A 293 -15.60 -0.04 12.21
N ASP A 294 -16.11 1.15 11.92
CA ASP A 294 -15.50 2.08 10.96
C ASP A 294 -14.05 2.41 11.32
N ALA A 295 -13.80 2.79 12.57
CA ALA A 295 -12.47 3.13 13.05
C ALA A 295 -11.49 1.95 12.98
N PHE A 296 -11.94 0.74 13.35
CA PHE A 296 -11.13 -0.47 13.31
C PHE A 296 -10.83 -0.92 11.88
N MET A 297 -11.82 -0.86 10.99
CA MET A 297 -11.61 -1.16 9.58
C MET A 297 -10.64 -0.19 8.92
N GLU A 298 -10.70 1.09 9.28
CA GLU A 298 -9.71 2.09 8.85
C GLU A 298 -8.30 1.75 9.35
N LEU A 299 -8.15 1.39 10.63
CA LEU A 299 -6.86 0.94 11.16
C LEU A 299 -6.34 -0.32 10.45
N LEU A 300 -7.20 -1.31 10.21
CA LEU A 300 -6.87 -2.52 9.45
C LEU A 300 -6.44 -2.20 8.03
N ARG A 301 -7.07 -1.20 7.39
CA ARG A 301 -6.68 -0.71 6.06
C ARG A 301 -5.29 -0.07 6.08
N PHE A 302 -5.01 0.79 7.06
CA PHE A 302 -3.69 1.41 7.20
C PHE A 302 -2.58 0.39 7.47
N GLN A 303 -2.85 -0.61 8.30
CA GLN A 303 -1.93 -1.72 8.58
C GLN A 303 -1.78 -2.68 7.39
N GLY A 304 -2.69 -2.64 6.43
CA GLY A 304 -2.66 -3.47 5.22
C GLY A 304 -3.26 -4.87 5.40
N TRP A 305 -4.15 -5.05 6.38
CA TRP A 305 -4.91 -6.29 6.57
C TRP A 305 -6.07 -6.43 5.58
N VAL A 306 -6.66 -5.31 5.14
CA VAL A 306 -7.81 -5.27 4.23
C VAL A 306 -7.65 -4.20 3.17
N VAL A 307 -8.36 -4.35 2.05
CA VAL A 307 -8.50 -3.30 1.03
C VAL A 307 -9.97 -3.05 0.80
N PHE A 308 -10.42 -1.81 0.96
CA PHE A 308 -11.80 -1.43 0.64
C PHE A 308 -11.86 0.01 0.18
N HIS A 309 -12.90 0.33 -0.59
CA HIS A 309 -13.19 1.67 -1.06
C HIS A 309 -14.66 1.93 -0.72
N ARG A 310 -14.91 2.85 0.21
CA ARG A 310 -16.29 3.30 0.45
C ARG A 310 -16.64 4.39 -0.54
N LEU A 311 -17.83 4.29 -1.11
CA LEU A 311 -18.47 5.42 -1.76
C LEU A 311 -18.98 6.32 -0.63
N ALA A 312 -18.52 7.57 -0.57
CA ALA A 312 -18.91 8.47 0.50
C ALA A 312 -20.44 8.65 0.51
N ASN A 313 -21.08 8.32 1.62
CA ASN A 313 -22.36 8.91 1.96
C ASN A 313 -22.07 10.36 2.35
N SER A 314 -22.54 11.33 1.57
CA SER A 314 -22.57 12.73 1.98
C SER A 314 -23.59 12.91 3.12
N ALA A 315 -23.23 12.50 4.33
CA ALA A 315 -24.03 12.70 5.53
C ALA A 315 -23.70 14.08 6.14
N THR A 316 -24.20 15.14 5.51
CA THR A 316 -24.42 16.43 6.17
C THR A 316 -25.87 16.84 5.92
N PRO A 317 -26.69 17.08 6.96
CA PRO A 317 -28.14 17.29 6.82
C PRO A 317 -28.55 18.72 6.38
N ASP A 318 -27.66 19.50 5.76
CA ASP A 318 -28.02 20.81 5.17
C ASP A 318 -28.28 20.69 3.67
N THR A 319 -29.39 20.04 3.33
CA THR A 319 -29.95 20.06 1.97
C THR A 319 -30.76 21.34 1.78
N SER A 320 -30.10 22.42 1.38
CA SER A 320 -30.81 23.52 0.72
C SER A 320 -30.33 23.79 -0.70
N ASN A 321 -29.22 23.20 -1.19
CA ASN A 321 -28.74 23.44 -2.56
C ASN A 321 -27.91 22.32 -3.21
N VAL A 322 -28.12 21.05 -2.84
CA VAL A 322 -27.52 19.91 -3.58
C VAL A 322 -28.66 19.16 -4.30
N PRO A 323 -28.58 18.91 -5.62
CA PRO A 323 -29.62 18.19 -6.33
C PRO A 323 -29.78 16.81 -5.70
N ALA A 324 -31.02 16.47 -5.35
CA ALA A 324 -31.42 15.28 -4.62
C ALA A 324 -30.61 14.02 -5.00
N LEU A 325 -29.65 13.65 -4.15
CA LEU A 325 -28.98 12.36 -4.26
C LEU A 325 -29.99 11.28 -3.86
N GLN A 326 -30.25 10.38 -4.81
CA GLN A 326 -31.29 9.37 -4.76
C GLN A 326 -31.08 8.35 -3.61
N PRO A 327 -32.15 7.64 -3.18
CA PRO A 327 -32.09 6.54 -2.19
C PRO A 327 -31.07 5.44 -2.53
N ALA A 328 -30.65 5.32 -3.80
CA ALA A 328 -29.67 4.36 -4.28
C ALA A 328 -28.27 4.52 -3.65
N THR A 329 -27.90 5.72 -3.18
CA THR A 329 -26.57 6.01 -2.62
C THR A 329 -26.36 5.42 -1.22
N LEU A 330 -27.41 5.43 -0.38
CA LEU A 330 -27.38 4.77 0.94
C LEU A 330 -27.31 3.24 0.82
N LEU A 331 -28.06 2.67 -0.14
CA LEU A 331 -28.00 1.24 -0.46
C LEU A 331 -26.68 0.82 -1.14
N ALA A 332 -26.01 1.74 -1.85
CA ALA A 332 -24.68 1.50 -2.42
C ALA A 332 -23.62 1.33 -1.32
N SER A 333 -23.71 2.09 -0.22
CA SER A 333 -22.78 1.99 0.91
C SER A 333 -22.79 0.65 1.66
N MET A 334 -23.91 -0.09 1.63
CA MET A 334 -23.99 -1.46 2.18
C MET A 334 -23.45 -2.53 1.22
N ASN A 335 -23.30 -2.19 -0.06
CA ASN A 335 -22.79 -3.08 -1.11
C ASN A 335 -21.29 -2.89 -1.40
N ASP A 336 -20.61 -2.00 -0.68
CA ASP A 336 -19.16 -1.81 -0.80
C ASP A 336 -18.43 -3.13 -0.56
N ILE A 337 -17.49 -3.46 -1.45
CA ILE A 337 -16.65 -4.65 -1.30
C ILE A 337 -15.53 -4.32 -0.30
N VAL A 338 -15.38 -5.22 0.67
CA VAL A 338 -14.19 -5.31 1.51
C VAL A 338 -13.40 -6.54 1.08
N ILE A 339 -12.19 -6.32 0.58
CA ILE A 339 -11.24 -7.37 0.24
C ILE A 339 -10.52 -7.79 1.52
N LEU A 340 -10.79 -9.01 1.96
CA LEU A 340 -10.26 -9.56 3.22
C LEU A 340 -8.86 -10.16 3.06
N SER A 341 -8.44 -10.46 1.82
CA SER A 341 -7.09 -10.88 1.50
C SER A 341 -6.47 -9.97 0.44
N PRO A 342 -5.66 -8.99 0.86
CA PRO A 342 -4.94 -8.12 -0.08
C PRO A 342 -3.99 -8.91 -1.00
N GLN A 343 -3.39 -10.00 -0.51
CA GLN A 343 -2.54 -10.90 -1.29
C GLN A 343 -3.29 -11.56 -2.46
N TRP A 344 -4.51 -12.05 -2.21
CA TRP A 344 -5.34 -12.61 -3.27
C TRP A 344 -5.72 -11.54 -4.29
N PHE A 345 -6.06 -10.33 -3.83
CA PHE A 345 -6.40 -9.22 -4.73
C PHE A 345 -5.24 -8.83 -5.64
N THR A 346 -4.02 -8.69 -5.10
CA THR A 346 -2.85 -8.34 -5.90
C THR A 346 -2.52 -9.43 -6.91
N LYS A 347 -2.47 -10.70 -6.49
CA LYS A 347 -2.04 -11.82 -7.36
C LYS A 347 -3.12 -12.30 -8.34
N THR A 348 -4.39 -12.24 -7.96
CA THR A 348 -5.49 -12.74 -8.80
C THR A 348 -6.15 -11.63 -9.59
N VAL A 349 -6.47 -10.49 -8.94
CA VAL A 349 -7.23 -9.43 -9.61
C VAL A 349 -6.32 -8.51 -10.40
N LEU A 350 -5.27 -7.98 -9.78
CA LEU A 350 -4.37 -7.02 -10.43
C LEU A 350 -3.39 -7.68 -11.40
N THR A 351 -2.55 -8.60 -10.93
CA THR A 351 -1.57 -9.32 -11.76
C THR A 351 -2.23 -10.00 -12.96
N GLY A 352 -3.42 -10.59 -12.79
CA GLY A 352 -4.16 -11.25 -13.87
C GLY A 352 -4.59 -10.32 -15.02
N VAL A 353 -4.72 -9.01 -14.75
CA VAL A 353 -5.09 -8.00 -15.76
C VAL A 353 -3.85 -7.25 -16.26
N ILE A 354 -2.94 -6.90 -15.35
CA ILE A 354 -1.75 -6.08 -15.64
C ILE A 354 -0.69 -6.87 -16.37
N THR A 355 -0.45 -8.12 -15.97
CA THR A 355 0.62 -8.93 -16.54
C THR A 355 0.05 -10.14 -17.25
N GLN A 356 0.17 -10.13 -18.58
CA GLN A 356 -0.15 -11.28 -19.39
C GLN A 356 1.08 -12.14 -19.54
N LYS A 357 0.98 -13.40 -19.12
CA LYS A 357 2.02 -14.38 -19.42
C LYS A 357 2.11 -14.55 -20.93
N PRO A 358 3.32 -14.75 -21.51
CA PRO A 358 3.49 -14.85 -22.95
C PRO A 358 2.63 -15.92 -23.64
N LYS A 359 2.23 -16.97 -22.91
CA LYS A 359 1.36 -18.06 -23.39
C LYS A 359 -0.14 -17.71 -23.36
N ASP A 360 -0.51 -16.63 -22.66
CA ASP A 360 -1.87 -16.23 -22.35
C ASP A 360 -2.20 -14.87 -23.01
N ARG A 361 -1.73 -14.62 -24.25
CA ARG A 361 -2.09 -13.40 -25.01
C ARG A 361 -3.54 -13.47 -25.51
N TRP A 362 -4.48 -13.42 -24.57
CA TRP A 362 -5.92 -13.37 -24.85
C TRP A 362 -6.41 -11.93 -25.05
N VAL A 363 -5.64 -10.93 -24.63
CA VAL A 363 -5.91 -9.51 -24.92
C VAL A 363 -5.33 -9.15 -26.28
N LYS A 364 -6.18 -8.60 -27.14
CA LYS A 364 -5.80 -8.13 -28.47
C LYS A 364 -5.89 -6.60 -28.49
N ASP A 365 -4.83 -5.96 -28.95
CA ASP A 365 -4.76 -4.49 -29.10
C ASP A 365 -5.09 -3.71 -27.82
N GLY A 366 -4.80 -4.30 -26.65
CA GLY A 366 -5.12 -3.71 -25.34
C GLY A 366 -6.62 -3.71 -25.00
N ILE A 367 -7.47 -4.34 -25.82
CA ILE A 367 -8.92 -4.42 -25.61
C ILE A 367 -9.27 -5.69 -24.84
N VAL A 368 -9.99 -5.50 -23.75
CA VAL A 368 -10.48 -6.58 -22.89
C VAL A 368 -11.99 -6.55 -22.83
N THR A 369 -12.64 -7.70 -23.05
CA THR A 369 -14.07 -7.86 -22.76
C THR A 369 -14.31 -8.49 -21.40
N ARG A 370 -15.51 -8.26 -20.85
CA ARG A 370 -15.99 -8.95 -19.64
C ARG A 370 -15.87 -10.48 -19.73
N LYS A 371 -16.16 -11.05 -20.90
CA LYS A 371 -16.06 -12.48 -21.14
C LYS A 371 -14.62 -12.96 -21.07
N ASP A 372 -13.68 -12.16 -21.55
CA ASP A 372 -12.26 -12.49 -21.51
C ASP A 372 -11.72 -12.44 -20.07
N LEU A 373 -12.14 -11.46 -19.27
CA LEU A 373 -11.80 -11.37 -17.85
C LEU A 373 -12.26 -12.62 -17.09
N LEU A 374 -13.55 -12.96 -17.18
CA LEU A 374 -14.12 -14.11 -16.48
C LEU A 374 -13.54 -15.46 -16.95
N ARG A 375 -13.11 -15.55 -18.21
CA ARG A 375 -12.55 -16.79 -18.77
C ARG A 375 -11.09 -16.98 -18.40
N ASN A 376 -10.31 -15.90 -18.37
CA ASN A 376 -8.85 -15.98 -18.32
C ASN A 376 -8.26 -15.45 -17.00
N ALA A 377 -8.57 -14.22 -16.60
CA ALA A 377 -7.98 -13.58 -15.41
C ALA A 377 -8.72 -13.94 -14.11
N TRP A 378 -10.05 -13.95 -14.16
CA TRP A 378 -10.95 -14.00 -13.01
C TRP A 378 -11.86 -15.23 -13.05
N LYS A 379 -11.25 -16.37 -13.38
CA LYS A 379 -11.96 -17.64 -13.48
C LYS A 379 -12.59 -18.01 -12.14
N GLY A 380 -13.91 -18.27 -12.15
CA GLY A 380 -14.67 -18.63 -10.95
C GLY A 380 -15.15 -17.45 -10.11
N ILE A 381 -14.88 -16.21 -10.53
CA ILE A 381 -15.44 -15.01 -9.90
C ILE A 381 -16.86 -14.78 -10.41
N ASP A 382 -17.77 -14.44 -9.49
CA ASP A 382 -19.15 -14.14 -9.86
C ASP A 382 -19.23 -12.90 -10.78
N SER A 383 -20.24 -12.93 -11.64
CA SER A 383 -20.59 -11.89 -12.59
C SER A 383 -20.70 -10.50 -11.92
N ALA A 384 -21.43 -10.36 -10.81
CA ALA A 384 -21.62 -9.08 -10.14
C ALA A 384 -20.32 -8.56 -9.49
N ILE A 385 -19.47 -9.46 -8.98
CA ILE A 385 -18.17 -9.11 -8.40
C ILE A 385 -17.21 -8.65 -9.50
N CYS A 386 -17.24 -9.28 -10.67
CA CYS A 386 -16.46 -8.88 -11.83
C CYS A 386 -16.73 -7.42 -12.22
N ASP A 387 -18.00 -7.00 -12.26
CA ASP A 387 -18.36 -5.62 -12.62
C ASP A 387 -17.80 -4.62 -11.60
N GLN A 388 -17.79 -4.97 -10.32
CA GLN A 388 -17.22 -4.13 -9.27
C GLN A 388 -15.69 -4.05 -9.36
N PHE A 389 -15.00 -5.13 -9.76
CA PHE A 389 -13.57 -5.06 -10.04
C PHE A 389 -13.27 -4.23 -11.28
N VAL A 390 -14.06 -4.30 -12.35
CA VAL A 390 -13.89 -3.41 -13.51
C VAL A 390 -13.99 -1.95 -13.08
N LEU A 391 -15.03 -1.59 -12.31
CA LEU A 391 -15.19 -0.23 -11.78
C LEU A 391 -14.01 0.19 -10.90
N LEU A 392 -13.53 -0.71 -10.04
CA LEU A 392 -12.35 -0.45 -9.21
C LEU A 392 -11.10 -0.22 -10.05
N LEU A 393 -10.85 -1.04 -11.07
CA LEU A 393 -9.71 -0.89 -11.97
C LEU A 393 -9.82 0.35 -12.86
N GLN A 394 -11.04 0.79 -13.20
CA GLN A 394 -11.27 2.07 -13.87
C GLN A 394 -10.93 3.25 -12.98
N ARG A 395 -11.33 3.20 -11.70
CA ARG A 395 -10.93 4.21 -10.71
C ARG A 395 -9.43 4.23 -10.49
N TYR A 396 -8.78 3.10 -10.66
CA TYR A 396 -7.33 2.96 -10.66
C TYR A 396 -6.69 3.31 -12.00
N GLU A 397 -7.43 3.82 -12.98
CA GLU A 397 -6.86 4.18 -14.29
C GLU A 397 -6.10 3.02 -14.97
N LEU A 398 -6.41 1.78 -14.59
CA LEU A 398 -5.83 0.56 -15.16
C LEU A 398 -6.68 0.03 -16.33
N LEU A 399 -7.97 0.37 -16.33
CA LEU A 399 -8.92 0.08 -17.40
C LEU A 399 -9.68 1.36 -17.78
N TYR A 400 -10.00 1.54 -19.04
CA TYR A 400 -10.85 2.65 -19.51
C TYR A 400 -12.00 2.10 -20.32
N LYS A 401 -13.23 2.57 -20.05
CA LYS A 401 -14.40 2.19 -20.86
C LYS A 401 -14.27 2.78 -22.26
N ILE A 402 -14.53 1.98 -23.30
CA ILE A 402 -14.63 2.46 -24.68
C ILE A 402 -16.09 2.85 -24.95
N ASP A 403 -16.33 4.11 -25.33
CA ASP A 403 -17.66 4.57 -25.71
C ASP A 403 -18.01 4.11 -27.15
N GLY A 404 -19.15 3.44 -27.28
CA GLY A 404 -19.61 2.80 -28.52
C GLY A 404 -20.74 1.78 -28.34
N ASP A 405 -21.05 1.40 -27.10
CA ASP A 405 -22.18 0.52 -26.79
C ASP A 405 -23.48 1.33 -26.73
N GLN A 406 -24.44 1.02 -27.60
CA GLN A 406 -25.80 1.53 -27.47
C GLN A 406 -26.42 1.02 -26.16
N PRO A 407 -27.26 1.80 -25.46
CA PRO A 407 -27.91 1.34 -24.24
C PRO A 407 -28.80 0.12 -24.55
N GLY A 408 -28.29 -1.08 -24.26
CA GLY A 408 -28.95 -2.35 -24.54
C GLY A 408 -28.03 -3.47 -25.06
N THR A 409 -26.83 -3.16 -25.56
CA THR A 409 -25.86 -4.19 -25.96
C THR A 409 -24.94 -4.58 -24.80
N ARG A 410 -24.78 -5.88 -24.55
CA ARG A 410 -24.04 -6.45 -23.41
C ARG A 410 -22.52 -6.57 -23.69
N PHE A 411 -21.87 -5.56 -24.26
CA PHE A 411 -20.47 -5.68 -24.72
C PHE A 411 -19.55 -4.57 -24.20
N TRP A 412 -19.17 -4.67 -22.92
CA TRP A 412 -18.14 -3.84 -22.33
C TRP A 412 -16.78 -4.11 -22.99
N HIS A 413 -16.27 -3.13 -23.74
CA HIS A 413 -14.88 -3.07 -24.19
C HIS A 413 -14.11 -2.09 -23.30
N SER A 414 -12.97 -2.51 -22.75
CA SER A 414 -12.08 -1.63 -21.98
C SER A 414 -10.65 -1.61 -22.55
N LEU A 415 -10.02 -0.44 -22.58
CA LEU A 415 -8.60 -0.29 -22.91
C LEU A 415 -7.75 -0.51 -21.66
N CYS A 416 -6.76 -1.38 -21.75
CA CYS A 416 -5.62 -1.38 -20.84
C CYS A 416 -4.61 -0.30 -21.28
N HIS A 417 -3.90 0.32 -20.33
CA HIS A 417 -2.74 1.18 -20.66
C HIS A 417 -1.83 0.47 -21.67
N PRO A 418 -1.26 1.16 -22.68
CA PRO A 418 -0.33 0.53 -23.62
C PRO A 418 0.84 -0.08 -22.84
N PHE A 419 0.82 -1.40 -22.71
CA PHE A 419 1.89 -2.16 -22.10
C PHE A 419 3.03 -2.23 -23.11
N VAL A 420 4.22 -1.78 -22.71
CA VAL A 420 5.45 -2.13 -23.44
C VAL A 420 5.55 -3.65 -23.41
N PRO A 421 5.51 -4.34 -24.57
CA PRO A 421 5.62 -5.79 -24.62
C PRO A 421 6.88 -6.26 -23.89
N ALA A 422 6.79 -7.33 -23.09
CA ALA A 422 7.95 -7.98 -22.47
C ALA A 422 9.04 -8.41 -23.49
N SER A 423 8.70 -8.45 -24.79
CA SER A 423 9.65 -8.67 -25.88
C SER A 423 10.55 -7.48 -26.21
N LEU A 424 10.31 -6.30 -25.65
CA LEU A 424 11.18 -5.12 -25.77
C LEU A 424 12.14 -4.94 -24.58
N GLN A 425 12.15 -5.87 -23.60
CA GLN A 425 13.02 -5.81 -22.41
C GLN A 425 14.31 -6.64 -22.53
N ILE A 426 14.78 -6.98 -23.73
CA ILE A 426 16.09 -7.65 -23.85
C ILE A 426 16.91 -7.09 -25.01
N ARG A 427 18.04 -6.48 -24.60
CA ARG A 427 19.36 -6.25 -25.24
C ARG A 427 19.66 -4.84 -25.76
N PRO A 428 20.90 -4.36 -25.56
CA PRO A 428 21.74 -4.36 -24.35
C PRO A 428 21.73 -3.01 -23.64
#